data_AF-F2R617-F1
#
_entry.id   AF-F2R617-F1
#
_cell.length_a   1.000
_cell.length_b   1.000
_cell.length_c   1.000
_cell.angle_alpha   90.00
_cell.angle_beta   90.00
_cell.angle_gamma   90.00
#
_symmetry.space_group_name_H-M   'P 1'
#
loop_
_entity.id
_entity.type
_entity.pdbx_description
1 polymer ?
#
loop_
_entity_poly.entity_id
_entity_poly.type
_entity_poly.pdbx_seq_one_letter_code
_entity_poly.pdbx_strand_id
1 'polypeptide(L)'
;MRASLASSIAVTCATVLALPVSLAAPAAAVVPSALGLPPAATALPPAPELPGATQSLPLEPLGGTDRSMGGGADDADARGLTRRDVRPFSLVGVVWEDPTAVLHGTVQVRTRATGGGAWSEWQDVETHNEEHGADPDTAEGAGRALKGSTAPLWVGDSDGVEIRVQGEEALPEGLRLELVDPGGDQATEAATDAAPTAAGAAGAPGAPGVAAAAMAWTRTTAASAALVGLSAAEAAVSGVNAQLAPYGAAWIPALSKEATELTFPHLPVEQEGMAAPEVKVPAAEAQDSAYVPAAAAAKPYIGPRPKIITRKGWGADERLREKGFVYTKSIKTAFVHHSATGNNYTCRQAPSVLRSIYRYHVKSSGWRDFGYNFAVDKCGNIYEGRAGGVAKPVLGAHTLGFNTNSMGIAVLGTFSKSTPPAAAVTAVARLTAWKLGLHGVNPKGTSYLVSGGGNLYKKGKKVRFNAIAGHRDGFATECPGARLYGKLGTARVSSAKYQGRR
;
A
#
# COMPACT_ATOMS: atom_id res chain seq x y z
N MET A 1 -41.59 -59.87 -36.78
CA MET A 1 -41.10 -60.29 -38.12
C MET A 1 -39.69 -59.72 -38.29
N ARG A 2 -38.73 -60.49 -38.84
CA ARG A 2 -38.00 -60.24 -40.11
C ARG A 2 -37.56 -58.78 -40.34
N ALA A 3 -36.33 -58.44 -40.74
CA ALA A 3 -35.03 -59.15 -40.91
C ALA A 3 -33.94 -58.04 -41.01
N SER A 4 -32.73 -58.15 -40.43
CA SER A 4 -31.50 -58.84 -40.92
C SER A 4 -30.84 -58.24 -42.18
N LEU A 5 -29.49 -58.32 -42.23
CA LEU A 5 -28.48 -57.90 -43.24
C LEU A 5 -27.72 -56.61 -42.83
N ALA A 6 -26.39 -56.56 -42.62
CA ALA A 6 -25.21 -57.25 -43.17
C ALA A 6 -24.78 -56.74 -44.57
N SER A 7 -23.50 -56.72 -44.96
CA SER A 7 -22.26 -57.31 -44.37
C SER A 7 -21.05 -56.31 -44.55
N SER A 8 -19.74 -56.59 -44.69
CA SER A 8 -18.91 -57.82 -44.84
C SER A 8 -17.39 -57.53 -44.78
N ILE A 9 -16.59 -58.42 -44.16
CA ILE A 9 -15.24 -58.91 -44.59
C ILE A 9 -14.05 -57.89 -44.53
N ALA A 10 -12.79 -58.19 -44.15
CA ALA A 10 -11.99 -59.39 -43.77
C ALA A 10 -11.10 -59.07 -42.52
N VAL A 11 -10.63 -59.96 -41.60
CA VAL A 11 -9.89 -61.26 -41.68
C VAL A 11 -8.39 -61.03 -42.00
N THR A 12 -7.35 -61.49 -41.25
CA THR A 12 -7.08 -62.79 -40.54
C THR A 12 -6.01 -62.71 -39.40
N CYS A 13 -5.98 -63.70 -38.47
CA CYS A 13 -4.88 -64.24 -37.59
C CYS A 13 -4.00 -63.30 -36.69
N ALA A 14 -3.74 -63.53 -35.38
CA ALA A 14 -3.28 -64.70 -34.55
C ALA A 14 -1.73 -64.86 -34.53
N THR A 15 -0.99 -65.20 -33.45
CA THR A 15 -1.18 -65.87 -32.12
C THR A 15 -0.42 -65.12 -30.98
N VAL A 16 -0.71 -65.10 -29.66
CA VAL A 16 -1.15 -66.06 -28.59
C VAL A 16 -0.04 -66.93 -27.95
N LEU A 17 0.31 -66.63 -26.66
CA LEU A 17 0.76 -67.52 -25.56
C LEU A 17 0.80 -66.70 -24.23
N ALA A 18 -0.10 -66.91 -23.25
CA ALA A 18 0.06 -67.68 -21.99
C ALA A 18 1.31 -67.33 -21.12
N LEU A 19 1.20 -66.72 -19.91
CA LEU A 19 0.71 -67.22 -18.59
C LEU A 19 1.69 -68.20 -17.89
N PRO A 20 1.83 -68.22 -16.52
CA PRO A 20 0.76 -68.04 -15.52
C PRO A 20 1.07 -67.11 -14.31
N VAL A 21 0.22 -67.21 -13.27
CA VAL A 21 0.16 -66.37 -12.04
C VAL A 21 0.58 -67.18 -10.79
N SER A 22 1.16 -66.52 -9.78
CA SER A 22 1.13 -67.00 -8.39
C SER A 22 1.13 -65.84 -7.37
N LEU A 23 0.58 -66.09 -6.17
CA LEU A 23 0.42 -65.15 -5.05
C LEU A 23 1.20 -65.66 -3.83
N ALA A 24 1.97 -64.81 -3.15
CA ALA A 24 2.47 -65.09 -1.79
C ALA A 24 2.89 -63.83 -1.02
N ALA A 25 2.49 -63.78 0.24
CA ALA A 25 3.00 -62.96 1.35
C ALA A 25 2.63 -63.71 2.66
N PRO A 26 3.20 -63.40 3.84
CA PRO A 26 4.14 -62.32 4.17
C PRO A 26 5.43 -62.78 4.89
N ALA A 27 6.37 -61.85 5.09
CA ALA A 27 7.34 -61.89 6.18
C ALA A 27 7.83 -60.47 6.54
N ALA A 28 8.08 -60.22 7.81
CA ALA A 28 8.68 -59.02 8.38
C ALA A 28 9.99 -59.41 9.09
N ALA A 29 10.99 -58.55 9.31
CA ALA A 29 11.22 -57.17 8.87
C ALA A 29 12.73 -56.85 8.87
N VAL A 30 13.17 -55.89 8.06
CA VAL A 30 14.42 -55.14 8.25
C VAL A 30 14.18 -53.69 7.81
N VAL A 31 14.65 -52.71 8.57
CA VAL A 31 14.66 -51.29 8.18
C VAL A 31 16.09 -50.78 8.12
N PRO A 32 16.53 -50.29 6.95
CA PRO A 32 17.58 -49.26 6.86
C PRO A 32 17.00 -47.96 6.28
N SER A 33 17.37 -46.82 6.87
CA SER A 33 16.88 -45.49 6.47
C SER A 33 17.62 -44.93 5.26
N ALA A 34 16.91 -44.65 4.15
CA ALA A 34 17.28 -43.64 3.15
C ALA A 34 16.15 -43.41 2.12
N LEU A 35 15.15 -42.58 2.42
CA LEU A 35 14.30 -42.02 1.37
C LEU A 35 14.99 -40.78 0.79
N GLY A 36 15.39 -40.86 -0.49
CA GLY A 36 15.94 -39.73 -1.22
C GLY A 36 14.91 -38.63 -1.45
N LEU A 37 15.37 -37.38 -1.48
CA LEU A 37 14.55 -36.24 -1.88
C LEU A 37 14.12 -36.40 -3.36
N PRO A 38 12.90 -35.96 -3.75
CA PRO A 38 12.54 -35.86 -5.16
C PRO A 38 13.46 -34.87 -5.89
N PRO A 39 13.61 -34.99 -7.23
CA PRO A 39 14.50 -34.13 -8.00
C PRO A 39 14.18 -32.65 -7.79
N ALA A 40 15.23 -31.83 -7.69
CA ALA A 40 15.10 -30.42 -7.38
C ALA A 40 14.18 -29.71 -8.38
N ALA A 41 13.24 -28.91 -7.87
CA ALA A 41 12.47 -28.00 -8.71
C ALA A 41 13.44 -27.07 -9.43
N THR A 42 13.43 -27.12 -10.76
CA THR A 42 14.14 -26.16 -11.60
C THR A 42 13.67 -24.76 -11.20
N ALA A 43 14.63 -23.88 -10.89
CA ALA A 43 14.30 -22.54 -10.46
C ALA A 43 13.43 -21.86 -11.52
N LEU A 44 12.27 -21.35 -11.10
CA LEU A 44 11.49 -20.45 -11.93
C LEU A 44 12.39 -19.27 -12.36
N PRO A 45 12.27 -18.78 -13.61
CA PRO A 45 13.00 -17.59 -13.99
C PRO A 45 12.67 -16.44 -13.02
N PRO A 46 13.64 -15.55 -12.72
CA PRO A 46 13.37 -14.41 -11.88
C PRO A 46 12.18 -13.63 -12.46
N ALA A 47 11.26 -13.21 -11.58
CA ALA A 47 10.12 -12.41 -12.01
C ALA A 47 10.63 -11.19 -12.80
N PRO A 48 10.06 -10.90 -13.99
CA PRO A 48 10.56 -9.80 -14.80
C PRO A 48 10.51 -8.50 -14.00
N GLU A 49 11.56 -7.70 -14.09
CA GLU A 49 11.51 -6.34 -13.59
C GLU A 49 10.33 -5.61 -14.22
N LEU A 50 9.75 -4.67 -13.47
CA LEU A 50 8.79 -3.71 -14.01
C LEU A 50 9.54 -2.40 -14.31
N PRO A 51 10.15 -2.22 -15.49
CA PRO A 51 10.78 -0.96 -15.86
C PRO A 51 9.70 0.09 -16.13
N GLY A 52 9.21 0.73 -15.08
CA GLY A 52 8.55 2.04 -15.20
C GLY A 52 9.57 3.12 -15.55
N ALA A 53 9.12 4.18 -16.19
CA ALA A 53 9.96 5.28 -16.66
C ALA A 53 9.48 6.64 -16.16
N THR A 54 10.37 7.63 -16.23
CA THR A 54 10.06 9.04 -16.03
C THR A 54 10.59 9.81 -17.25
N GLN A 55 9.81 10.74 -17.79
CA GLN A 55 10.25 11.68 -18.82
C GLN A 55 10.02 13.11 -18.32
N SER A 56 11.11 13.87 -18.25
CA SER A 56 11.13 15.23 -17.70
C SER A 56 11.36 16.25 -18.82
N LEU A 57 10.36 17.07 -19.12
CA LEU A 57 10.37 18.05 -20.23
C LEU A 57 10.33 19.49 -19.68
N PRO A 58 11.22 20.41 -20.12
CA PRO A 58 11.15 21.81 -19.68
C PRO A 58 9.85 22.47 -20.20
N LEU A 59 9.30 23.43 -19.43
CA LEU A 59 8.15 24.22 -19.87
C LEU A 59 8.59 25.58 -20.42
N GLU A 60 8.45 25.73 -21.73
CA GLU A 60 8.88 26.92 -22.47
C GLU A 60 7.77 27.97 -22.55
N PRO A 61 8.07 29.26 -22.81
CA PRO A 61 7.05 30.28 -23.02
C PRO A 61 6.10 29.96 -24.18
N LEU A 62 4.80 30.11 -23.96
CA LEU A 62 3.74 29.87 -24.96
C LEU A 62 3.45 31.11 -25.85
N GLY A 63 4.42 32.00 -26.01
CA GLY A 63 4.28 33.25 -26.77
C GLY A 63 5.21 33.33 -27.99
N GLY A 64 4.65 33.34 -29.20
CA GLY A 64 5.44 33.63 -30.41
C GLY A 64 4.72 33.49 -31.75
N THR A 65 4.12 32.33 -32.03
CA THR A 65 3.90 31.90 -33.43
C THR A 65 2.49 31.53 -33.85
N ASP A 66 1.50 31.38 -32.96
CA ASP A 66 0.15 30.95 -33.37
C ASP A 66 -0.99 31.83 -32.83
N ARG A 67 -1.44 32.76 -33.68
CA ARG A 67 -2.61 33.62 -33.44
C ARG A 67 -3.94 33.00 -33.88
N SER A 68 -3.96 31.75 -34.36
CA SER A 68 -5.20 31.09 -34.80
C SER A 68 -6.09 30.62 -33.63
N MET A 69 -5.53 30.52 -32.42
CA MET A 69 -6.18 29.92 -31.25
C MET A 69 -6.97 30.90 -30.36
N GLY A 70 -7.11 32.17 -30.77
CA GLY A 70 -7.97 33.15 -30.08
C GLY A 70 -7.45 33.67 -28.74
N GLY A 71 -6.13 33.63 -28.52
CA GLY A 71 -5.49 34.12 -27.30
C GLY A 71 -5.72 35.62 -27.04
N GLY A 72 -5.92 35.96 -25.77
CA GLY A 72 -6.04 37.33 -25.28
C GLY A 72 -4.68 38.01 -25.12
N ALA A 73 -4.65 39.14 -24.41
CA ALA A 73 -3.38 39.79 -24.05
C ALA A 73 -2.62 39.04 -22.94
N ASP A 74 -3.28 38.10 -22.27
CA ASP A 74 -2.89 37.50 -20.99
C ASP A 74 -2.02 36.23 -21.12
N ASP A 75 -1.69 35.81 -22.35
CA ASP A 75 -0.84 34.63 -22.64
C ASP A 75 0.68 34.92 -22.53
N ALA A 76 1.10 36.16 -22.27
CA ALA A 76 2.51 36.58 -22.33
C ALA A 76 3.44 35.84 -21.35
N ASP A 77 2.95 35.53 -20.15
CA ASP A 77 3.73 34.85 -19.09
C ASP A 77 3.50 33.33 -19.04
N ALA A 78 2.60 32.80 -19.87
CA ALA A 78 2.24 31.39 -19.87
C ALA A 78 3.44 30.49 -20.26
N ARG A 79 3.64 29.41 -19.51
CA ARG A 79 4.64 28.35 -19.79
C ARG A 79 3.94 27.06 -20.17
N GLY A 80 4.55 26.20 -20.99
CA GLY A 80 3.94 24.93 -21.32
C GLY A 80 4.57 24.17 -22.47
N LEU A 81 3.75 23.28 -23.06
CA LEU A 81 4.08 22.50 -24.25
C LEU A 81 2.85 22.43 -25.16
N THR A 82 3.02 22.88 -26.41
CA THR A 82 2.12 22.56 -27.52
C THR A 82 2.07 21.04 -27.80
N ARG A 83 0.96 20.59 -28.41
CA ARG A 83 0.69 19.17 -28.74
C ARG A 83 1.91 18.47 -29.33
N ARG A 84 2.30 17.36 -28.71
CA ARG A 84 3.38 16.51 -29.20
C ARG A 84 3.21 15.06 -28.78
N ASP A 85 3.75 14.18 -29.59
CA ASP A 85 3.97 12.78 -29.25
C ASP A 85 5.08 12.67 -28.19
N VAL A 86 4.95 11.70 -27.29
CA VAL A 86 5.88 11.42 -26.20
C VAL A 86 6.01 9.90 -25.99
N ARG A 87 6.93 9.45 -25.13
CA ARG A 87 6.93 8.05 -24.70
C ARG A 87 5.66 7.78 -23.87
N PRO A 88 5.10 6.56 -23.89
CA PRO A 88 3.92 6.22 -23.10
C PRO A 88 4.04 6.58 -21.62
N PHE A 89 2.93 7.04 -21.03
CA PHE A 89 2.81 7.45 -19.62
C PHE A 89 1.36 7.27 -19.15
N SER A 90 1.14 7.17 -17.85
CA SER A 90 -0.23 7.03 -17.27
C SER A 90 -0.53 8.09 -16.19
N LEU A 91 0.47 8.86 -15.78
CA LEU A 91 0.39 9.89 -14.74
C LEU A 91 1.28 11.09 -15.12
N VAL A 92 0.86 12.30 -14.72
CA VAL A 92 1.58 13.56 -14.93
C VAL A 92 1.72 14.37 -13.65
N GLY A 93 2.71 15.27 -13.61
CA GLY A 93 2.82 16.35 -12.64
C GLY A 93 3.79 17.42 -13.14
N VAL A 94 3.88 18.55 -12.44
CA VAL A 94 4.83 19.62 -12.78
C VAL A 94 5.76 19.87 -11.60
N VAL A 95 7.06 20.03 -11.85
CA VAL A 95 8.09 20.27 -10.83
C VAL A 95 8.92 21.52 -11.12
N TRP A 96 9.51 22.11 -10.10
CA TRP A 96 10.39 23.28 -10.16
C TRP A 96 11.57 23.15 -9.17
N GLU A 97 12.63 23.93 -9.35
CA GLU A 97 13.91 23.68 -8.65
C GLU A 97 13.90 24.07 -7.15
N ASP A 98 13.18 25.12 -6.75
CA ASP A 98 13.08 25.52 -5.34
C ASP A 98 11.87 24.85 -4.65
N PRO A 99 12.07 23.92 -3.68
CA PRO A 99 11.00 23.27 -2.94
C PRO A 99 10.27 24.18 -1.94
N THR A 100 10.70 25.43 -1.77
CA THR A 100 10.06 26.43 -0.90
C THR A 100 9.28 27.49 -1.67
N ALA A 101 9.47 27.59 -2.99
CA ALA A 101 8.64 28.43 -3.85
C ALA A 101 7.26 27.77 -4.08
N VAL A 102 6.20 28.59 -4.12
CA VAL A 102 4.81 28.16 -4.35
C VAL A 102 4.37 28.57 -5.76
N LEU A 103 3.64 27.70 -6.46
CA LEU A 103 3.10 27.99 -7.79
C LEU A 103 1.73 28.66 -7.66
N HIS A 104 1.71 30.00 -7.63
CA HIS A 104 0.49 30.80 -7.66
C HIS A 104 -0.03 30.92 -9.10
N GLY A 105 -1.11 30.21 -9.41
CA GLY A 105 -1.75 30.18 -10.72
C GLY A 105 -2.36 28.83 -11.06
N THR A 106 -2.65 28.61 -12.35
CA THR A 106 -3.30 27.39 -12.85
C THR A 106 -2.34 26.52 -13.66
N VAL A 107 -2.44 25.20 -13.46
CA VAL A 107 -1.78 24.18 -14.30
C VAL A 107 -2.87 23.34 -14.95
N GLN A 108 -2.90 23.30 -16.28
CA GLN A 108 -3.89 22.53 -17.04
C GLN A 108 -3.24 21.67 -18.10
N VAL A 109 -3.67 20.41 -18.18
CA VAL A 109 -3.12 19.39 -19.08
C VAL A 109 -4.24 18.71 -19.87
N ARG A 110 -3.95 18.31 -21.11
CA ARG A 110 -4.74 17.33 -21.84
C ARG A 110 -3.85 16.30 -22.53
N THR A 111 -4.35 15.08 -22.67
CA THR A 111 -3.57 13.96 -23.21
C THR A 111 -4.30 13.27 -24.35
N ARG A 112 -3.55 12.55 -25.17
CA ARG A 112 -4.06 11.60 -26.16
C ARG A 112 -3.85 10.19 -25.63
N ALA A 113 -4.92 9.40 -25.56
CA ALA A 113 -4.87 8.02 -25.10
C ALA A 113 -4.14 7.12 -26.11
N THR A 114 -3.34 6.17 -25.62
CA THR A 114 -2.44 5.35 -26.45
C THR A 114 -3.18 4.58 -27.53
N GLY A 115 -2.73 4.71 -28.78
CA GLY A 115 -3.36 4.07 -29.94
C GLY A 115 -4.70 4.69 -30.38
N GLY A 116 -5.14 5.78 -29.75
CA GLY A 116 -6.28 6.59 -30.16
C GLY A 116 -5.86 7.93 -30.77
N GLY A 117 -6.73 8.52 -31.62
CA GLY A 117 -6.52 9.87 -32.15
C GLY A 117 -7.14 10.99 -31.30
N ALA A 118 -7.97 10.64 -30.32
CA ALA A 118 -8.76 11.60 -29.54
C ALA A 118 -7.95 12.18 -28.36
N TRP A 119 -8.06 13.49 -28.19
CA TRP A 119 -7.54 14.23 -27.04
C TRP A 119 -8.60 14.35 -25.94
N SER A 120 -8.18 14.38 -24.68
CA SER A 120 -9.06 14.73 -23.57
C SER A 120 -9.45 16.21 -23.62
N GLU A 121 -10.52 16.55 -22.91
CA GLU A 121 -10.71 17.91 -22.42
C GLU A 121 -9.53 18.35 -21.53
N TRP A 122 -9.39 19.66 -21.31
CA TRP A 122 -8.45 20.19 -20.33
C TRP A 122 -8.83 19.72 -18.92
N GLN A 123 -7.82 19.28 -18.16
CA GLN A 123 -7.94 18.85 -16.77
C GLN A 123 -6.99 19.69 -15.92
N ASP A 124 -7.48 20.19 -14.79
CA ASP A 124 -6.68 20.92 -13.81
C ASP A 124 -5.73 19.95 -13.07
N VAL A 125 -4.53 20.41 -12.77
CA VAL A 125 -3.57 19.73 -11.90
C VAL A 125 -3.43 20.57 -10.62
N GLU A 126 -3.68 19.96 -9.46
CA GLU A 126 -3.67 20.65 -8.16
C GLU A 126 -2.26 21.20 -7.86
N THR A 127 -2.14 22.53 -7.80
CA THR A 127 -0.87 23.24 -7.61
C THR A 127 -0.37 23.22 -6.17
N HIS A 128 -1.29 23.15 -5.21
CA HIS A 128 -1.01 22.97 -3.80
C HIS A 128 -0.55 21.53 -3.51
N ASN A 129 0.70 21.40 -3.08
CA ASN A 129 1.29 20.14 -2.61
C ASN A 129 2.49 20.37 -1.63
N GLU A 130 2.82 21.63 -1.33
CA GLU A 130 3.73 22.10 -0.27
C GLU A 130 3.31 21.68 1.16
N GLU A 131 2.07 21.22 1.33
CA GLU A 131 1.53 20.63 2.55
C GLU A 131 2.06 19.21 2.86
N HIS A 132 2.70 18.58 1.87
CA HIS A 132 3.30 17.25 1.95
C HIS A 132 4.84 17.30 1.95
N GLY A 133 5.48 16.15 2.14
CA GLY A 133 6.94 16.05 2.17
C GLY A 133 7.55 16.08 3.59
N ALA A 134 8.82 16.46 3.65
CA ALA A 134 9.67 16.37 4.83
C ALA A 134 9.40 17.45 5.88
N ASP A 135 9.42 17.11 7.17
CA ASP A 135 9.54 18.13 8.23
C ASP A 135 10.94 18.79 8.10
N PRO A 136 11.07 20.13 7.93
CA PRO A 136 12.32 20.76 7.49
C PRO A 136 13.57 20.48 8.33
N ASP A 137 13.43 20.39 9.66
CA ASP A 137 14.53 20.10 10.59
C ASP A 137 14.97 18.63 10.65
N THR A 138 14.39 17.75 9.83
CA THR A 138 14.74 16.33 9.82
C THR A 138 15.89 16.02 8.86
N ALA A 139 16.59 14.92 9.11
CA ALA A 139 17.53 14.33 8.17
C ALA A 139 16.89 13.83 6.85
N GLU A 140 15.57 13.95 6.69
CA GLU A 140 14.88 13.77 5.42
C GLU A 140 14.73 15.10 4.65
N GLY A 141 14.58 16.24 5.32
CA GLY A 141 14.53 17.56 4.70
C GLY A 141 15.93 18.13 4.37
N ALA A 142 16.88 18.01 5.29
CA ALA A 142 18.14 18.76 5.26
C ALA A 142 19.26 18.20 4.33
N GLY A 143 18.97 17.26 3.42
CA GLY A 143 20.02 16.49 2.75
C GLY A 143 19.75 15.98 1.34
N ARG A 144 18.77 16.52 0.61
CA ARG A 144 18.41 16.06 -0.74
C ARG A 144 18.05 17.22 -1.66
N ALA A 145 18.22 17.01 -2.97
CA ALA A 145 17.62 17.84 -4.00
C ALA A 145 16.11 17.57 -4.07
N LEU A 146 15.38 18.05 -3.06
CA LEU A 146 13.93 18.14 -3.06
C LEU A 146 13.51 19.14 -4.14
N LYS A 147 12.40 18.86 -4.82
CA LYS A 147 11.81 19.77 -5.80
C LYS A 147 10.44 20.23 -5.36
N GLY A 148 10.11 21.47 -5.67
CA GLY A 148 8.73 21.93 -5.66
C GLY A 148 7.97 21.11 -6.70
N SER A 149 6.74 20.74 -6.39
CA SER A 149 5.97 19.83 -7.25
C SER A 149 4.47 20.00 -7.03
N THR A 150 3.68 19.92 -8.10
CA THR A 150 2.21 19.82 -8.01
C THR A 150 1.82 18.47 -7.42
N ALA A 151 0.56 18.32 -6.98
CA ALA A 151 0.02 16.98 -6.81
C ALA A 151 -0.01 16.26 -8.17
N PRO A 152 0.17 14.92 -8.21
CA PRO A 152 0.19 14.18 -9.46
C PRO A 152 -1.24 13.86 -9.96
N LEU A 153 -1.47 13.90 -11.27
CA LEU A 153 -2.75 13.55 -11.91
C LEU A 153 -2.64 12.22 -12.68
N TRP A 154 -3.54 11.27 -12.40
CA TRP A 154 -3.65 10.04 -13.21
C TRP A 154 -4.51 10.31 -14.45
N VAL A 155 -3.89 10.19 -15.63
CA VAL A 155 -4.52 10.42 -16.94
C VAL A 155 -4.92 9.13 -17.64
N GLY A 156 -4.37 7.98 -17.21
CA GLY A 156 -4.48 6.72 -17.94
C GLY A 156 -3.56 6.68 -19.15
N ASP A 157 -3.44 5.50 -19.76
CA ASP A 157 -2.36 5.19 -20.70
C ASP A 157 -2.43 6.09 -21.94
N SER A 158 -1.43 6.98 -22.05
CA SER A 158 -1.37 8.10 -22.97
C SER A 158 -0.03 8.15 -23.71
N ASP A 159 -0.03 8.62 -24.96
CA ASP A 159 1.17 8.75 -25.82
C ASP A 159 1.34 10.15 -26.45
N GLY A 160 0.40 11.07 -26.18
CA GLY A 160 0.50 12.49 -26.56
C GLY A 160 0.11 13.41 -25.41
N VAL A 161 0.75 14.58 -25.33
CA VAL A 161 0.49 15.58 -24.27
C VAL A 161 0.50 17.03 -24.78
N GLU A 162 -0.28 17.86 -24.10
CA GLU A 162 -0.32 19.32 -24.23
C GLU A 162 -0.56 19.89 -22.82
N ILE A 163 0.22 20.89 -22.40
CA ILE A 163 0.15 21.48 -21.06
C ILE A 163 0.29 23.01 -21.14
N ARG A 164 -0.43 23.71 -20.29
CA ARG A 164 -0.25 25.14 -20.01
C ARG A 164 -0.19 25.40 -18.51
N VAL A 165 0.64 26.36 -18.13
CA VAL A 165 0.84 26.86 -16.78
C VAL A 165 0.74 28.38 -16.88
N GLN A 166 -0.29 28.96 -16.26
CA GLN A 166 -0.53 30.40 -16.26
C GLN A 166 -0.40 30.89 -14.82
N GLY A 167 0.59 31.75 -14.57
CA GLY A 167 0.80 32.36 -13.27
C GLY A 167 -0.23 33.45 -12.99
N GLU A 168 -0.67 33.53 -11.73
CA GLU A 168 -1.27 34.75 -11.17
C GLU A 168 -0.17 35.72 -10.70
N GLU A 169 1.01 35.19 -10.40
CA GLU A 169 2.25 35.90 -10.10
C GLU A 169 3.42 35.30 -10.90
N ALA A 170 4.66 35.74 -10.63
CA ALA A 170 5.86 35.21 -11.26
C ALA A 170 6.02 33.69 -11.00
N LEU A 171 6.06 32.90 -12.07
CA LEU A 171 6.17 31.44 -11.99
C LEU A 171 7.54 30.97 -11.45
N PRO A 172 7.61 29.89 -10.65
CA PRO A 172 8.86 29.35 -10.13
C PRO A 172 9.89 28.98 -11.19
N GLU A 173 11.18 29.06 -10.85
CA GLU A 173 12.26 28.76 -11.80
C GLU A 173 12.39 27.27 -12.12
N GLY A 174 12.72 26.98 -13.38
CA GLY A 174 12.98 25.62 -13.85
C GLY A 174 11.76 24.71 -13.88
N LEU A 175 10.58 25.24 -14.23
CA LEU A 175 9.36 24.43 -14.42
C LEU A 175 9.56 23.30 -15.46
N ARG A 176 9.17 22.08 -15.09
CA ARG A 176 9.22 20.88 -15.94
C ARG A 176 7.97 20.03 -15.81
N LEU A 177 7.46 19.52 -16.92
CA LEU A 177 6.45 18.45 -16.95
C LEU A 177 7.14 17.10 -16.73
N GLU A 178 6.63 16.37 -15.75
CA GLU A 178 7.03 15.00 -15.43
C GLU A 178 5.94 14.05 -15.93
N LEU A 179 6.28 13.23 -16.94
CA LEU A 179 5.45 12.14 -17.42
C LEU A 179 5.94 10.84 -16.78
N VAL A 180 5.02 10.09 -16.17
CA VAL A 180 5.34 8.89 -15.40
C VAL A 180 4.65 7.66 -15.97
N ASP A 181 5.47 6.70 -16.38
CA ASP A 181 5.08 5.34 -16.73
C ASP A 181 5.19 4.45 -15.47
N PRO A 182 4.09 3.80 -15.02
CA PRO A 182 4.11 2.90 -13.87
C PRO A 182 4.91 1.61 -14.12
N GLY A 183 5.29 1.32 -15.36
CA GLY A 183 5.72 0.01 -15.82
C GLY A 183 4.53 -0.93 -15.95
N GLY A 184 4.68 -1.98 -16.77
CA GLY A 184 3.62 -2.95 -17.05
C GLY A 184 2.99 -3.57 -15.79
N ASP A 185 1.73 -3.96 -15.89
CA ASP A 185 1.04 -4.61 -14.78
C ASP A 185 1.59 -6.02 -14.53
N GLN A 186 1.92 -6.32 -13.27
CA GLN A 186 2.08 -7.71 -12.83
C GLN A 186 0.76 -8.44 -13.05
N ALA A 187 0.83 -9.59 -13.74
CA ALA A 187 -0.28 -10.51 -13.92
C ALA A 187 -0.65 -11.17 -12.58
N THR A 188 -1.25 -10.38 -11.70
CA THR A 188 -1.89 -10.84 -10.48
C THR A 188 -3.17 -11.56 -10.89
N GLU A 189 -3.07 -12.88 -10.99
CA GLU A 189 -4.25 -13.75 -11.07
C GLU A 189 -5.17 -13.38 -9.90
N ALA A 190 -6.37 -12.91 -10.23
CA ALA A 190 -7.36 -12.57 -9.23
C ALA A 190 -7.82 -13.89 -8.61
N ALA A 191 -7.51 -14.10 -7.33
CA ALA A 191 -8.01 -15.24 -6.58
C ALA A 191 -9.55 -15.27 -6.71
N THR A 192 -10.05 -16.27 -7.43
CA THR A 192 -11.49 -16.46 -7.65
C THR A 192 -12.12 -16.94 -6.35
N ASP A 193 -13.14 -16.21 -5.87
CA ASP A 193 -13.86 -16.56 -4.64
C ASP A 193 -14.68 -17.84 -4.81
N ALA A 194 -14.03 -18.99 -4.64
CA ALA A 194 -14.67 -20.29 -4.49
C ALA A 194 -15.02 -20.52 -3.00
N ALA A 195 -16.16 -20.01 -2.57
CA ALA A 195 -16.68 -20.30 -1.24
C ALA A 195 -17.03 -21.80 -1.11
N PRO A 196 -16.46 -22.55 -0.15
CA PRO A 196 -16.80 -23.96 0.03
C PRO A 196 -18.22 -24.11 0.58
N THR A 197 -19.12 -24.67 -0.24
CA THR A 197 -20.50 -24.95 0.15
C THR A 197 -20.57 -26.08 1.17
N ALA A 198 -21.29 -25.87 2.28
CA ALA A 198 -21.38 -26.82 3.38
C ALA A 198 -22.42 -27.94 3.10
N ALA A 199 -21.95 -29.06 2.54
CA ALA A 199 -22.59 -30.37 2.58
C ALA A 199 -21.52 -31.46 2.37
N GLY A 200 -21.52 -32.60 3.06
CA GLY A 200 -22.38 -33.04 4.16
C GLY A 200 -22.18 -34.54 4.40
N ALA A 201 -21.54 -34.92 5.51
CA ALA A 201 -21.30 -36.31 5.90
C ALA A 201 -21.30 -36.42 7.44
N ALA A 202 -21.88 -37.48 7.98
CA ALA A 202 -22.14 -37.62 9.41
C ALA A 202 -21.52 -38.90 10.01
N GLY A 203 -21.11 -38.81 11.28
CA GLY A 203 -21.10 -39.95 12.19
C GLY A 203 -19.78 -40.71 12.40
N ALA A 204 -18.98 -40.27 13.39
CA ALA A 204 -18.31 -41.14 14.37
C ALA A 204 -17.79 -40.28 15.56
N PRO A 205 -18.00 -40.67 16.84
CA PRO A 205 -17.51 -39.89 17.98
C PRO A 205 -16.22 -40.45 18.61
N GLY A 206 -15.34 -39.56 19.10
CA GLY A 206 -14.44 -39.87 20.22
C GLY A 206 -12.93 -39.71 20.00
N ALA A 207 -12.39 -38.50 20.26
CA ALA A 207 -11.06 -38.26 20.85
C ALA A 207 -10.85 -36.75 21.11
N PRO A 208 -10.25 -36.33 22.26
CA PRO A 208 -9.84 -34.94 22.48
C PRO A 208 -8.39 -34.68 22.01
N GLY A 209 -8.10 -33.53 21.39
CA GLY A 209 -6.72 -33.16 21.06
C GLY A 209 -6.53 -32.04 20.03
N VAL A 210 -6.74 -30.77 20.42
CA VAL A 210 -6.44 -29.60 19.57
C VAL A 210 -5.49 -28.61 20.27
N ALA A 211 -4.24 -29.03 20.48
CA ALA A 211 -3.24 -28.24 21.22
C ALA A 211 -1.76 -28.46 20.80
N ALA A 212 -1.45 -28.70 19.52
CA ALA A 212 -0.06 -28.76 19.04
C ALA A 212 0.09 -28.51 17.51
N ALA A 213 0.07 -27.23 17.08
CA ALA A 213 0.37 -26.86 15.68
C ALA A 213 1.14 -25.52 15.55
N ALA A 214 1.76 -25.05 16.64
CA ALA A 214 2.36 -23.71 16.73
C ALA A 214 3.76 -23.71 17.36
N MET A 215 4.59 -24.72 17.05
CA MET A 215 6.00 -24.76 17.49
C MET A 215 6.95 -25.23 16.38
N ALA A 216 8.18 -24.70 16.42
CA ALA A 216 9.38 -25.23 15.78
C ALA A 216 9.36 -25.47 14.25
N TRP A 217 9.01 -24.46 13.46
CA TRP A 217 9.70 -24.32 12.16
C TRP A 217 11.16 -23.92 12.42
N THR A 218 12.12 -24.72 11.95
CA THR A 218 13.56 -24.45 12.13
C THR A 218 13.97 -23.21 11.33
N ARG A 219 14.43 -22.17 12.04
CA ARG A 219 14.51 -20.79 11.51
C ARG A 219 15.47 -20.58 10.32
N THR A 220 16.37 -21.52 10.04
CA THR A 220 17.52 -21.32 9.15
C THR A 220 17.27 -21.74 7.69
N THR A 221 16.51 -22.81 7.46
CA THR A 221 16.28 -23.38 6.11
C THR A 221 15.11 -22.70 5.41
N ALA A 222 13.96 -22.56 6.09
CA ALA A 222 12.77 -21.92 5.54
C ALA A 222 12.99 -20.44 5.21
N ALA A 223 13.79 -19.72 6.02
CA ALA A 223 14.16 -18.34 5.74
C ALA A 223 15.01 -18.21 4.47
N SER A 224 15.99 -19.10 4.28
CA SER A 224 16.84 -19.13 3.08
C SER A 224 16.03 -19.42 1.81
N ALA A 225 15.07 -20.34 1.86
CA ALA A 225 14.18 -20.65 0.74
C ALA A 225 13.25 -19.47 0.37
N ALA A 226 12.70 -18.78 1.36
CA ALA A 226 11.80 -17.64 1.15
C ALA A 226 12.49 -16.33 0.72
N LEU A 227 13.83 -16.32 0.63
CA LEU A 227 14.63 -15.21 0.10
C LEU A 227 15.03 -15.41 -1.39
N VAL A 228 14.83 -16.61 -1.95
CA VAL A 228 15.18 -16.91 -3.34
C VAL A 228 14.32 -16.05 -4.28
N GLY A 229 14.97 -15.28 -5.16
CA GLY A 229 14.29 -14.39 -6.11
C GLY A 229 13.89 -13.01 -5.55
N LEU A 230 14.28 -12.65 -4.32
CA LEU A 230 14.15 -11.29 -3.80
C LEU A 230 15.49 -10.56 -3.88
N SER A 231 15.48 -9.29 -4.31
CA SER A 231 16.62 -8.40 -4.12
C SER A 231 16.83 -8.09 -2.63
N ALA A 232 18.03 -7.66 -2.25
CA ALA A 232 18.31 -7.24 -0.87
C ALA A 232 17.39 -6.10 -0.37
N ALA A 233 16.88 -5.26 -1.28
CA ALA A 233 15.95 -4.19 -0.95
C ALA A 233 14.53 -4.71 -0.65
N GLU A 234 14.03 -5.69 -1.42
CA GLU A 234 12.75 -6.37 -1.18
C GLU A 234 12.80 -7.29 0.02
N ALA A 235 13.93 -7.97 0.26
CA ALA A 235 14.18 -8.76 1.45
C ALA A 235 14.12 -7.89 2.71
N ALA A 236 14.65 -6.66 2.68
CA ALA A 236 14.58 -5.73 3.80
C ALA A 236 13.14 -5.26 4.10
N VAL A 237 12.31 -4.98 3.08
CA VAL A 237 10.89 -4.61 3.26
C VAL A 237 10.04 -5.80 3.69
N SER A 238 10.33 -6.99 3.16
CA SER A 238 9.71 -8.24 3.59
C SER A 238 10.02 -8.53 5.07
N GLY A 239 11.29 -8.38 5.47
CA GLY A 239 11.77 -8.70 6.81
C GLY A 239 11.13 -7.88 7.93
N VAL A 240 10.84 -6.59 7.69
CA VAL A 240 10.12 -5.76 8.68
C VAL A 240 8.65 -6.15 8.87
N ASN A 241 8.09 -6.98 7.98
CA ASN A 241 6.75 -7.57 8.06
C ASN A 241 6.74 -9.08 8.36
N ALA A 242 7.90 -9.73 8.59
CA ALA A 242 8.03 -11.19 8.66
C ALA A 242 7.24 -11.89 9.79
N GLN A 243 6.77 -11.14 10.80
CA GLN A 243 5.85 -11.63 11.83
C GLN A 243 4.36 -11.60 11.42
N LEU A 244 4.04 -10.97 10.28
CA LEU A 244 2.68 -10.74 9.79
C LEU A 244 2.35 -11.58 8.56
N ALA A 245 3.36 -11.82 7.70
CA ALA A 245 3.31 -12.66 6.50
C ALA A 245 4.73 -13.18 6.13
N PRO A 246 4.84 -14.23 5.29
CA PRO A 246 6.13 -14.70 4.75
C PRO A 246 6.88 -13.64 3.93
N TYR A 247 8.17 -13.88 3.69
CA TYR A 247 8.96 -13.05 2.78
C TYR A 247 8.38 -13.11 1.35
N GLY A 248 8.41 -11.98 0.64
CA GLY A 248 7.86 -11.87 -0.72
C GLY A 248 6.33 -11.97 -0.85
N ALA A 249 5.59 -12.18 0.26
CA ALA A 249 4.14 -12.34 0.21
C ALA A 249 3.43 -11.06 -0.32
N ALA A 250 2.57 -11.22 -1.32
CA ALA A 250 1.85 -10.12 -1.95
C ALA A 250 0.77 -9.47 -1.05
N TRP A 251 0.34 -10.14 0.02
CA TRP A 251 -0.53 -9.55 1.03
C TRP A 251 -0.27 -10.11 2.42
N ILE A 252 -0.49 -9.25 3.42
CA ILE A 252 -0.67 -9.65 4.82
C ILE A 252 -2.13 -10.07 4.98
N PRO A 253 -2.42 -11.29 5.46
CA PRO A 253 -3.79 -11.77 5.60
C PRO A 253 -4.54 -11.02 6.71
N ALA A 254 -5.85 -10.86 6.53
CA ALA A 254 -6.73 -10.36 7.57
C ALA A 254 -6.77 -11.31 8.78
N LEU A 255 -7.09 -10.78 9.95
CA LEU A 255 -7.37 -11.56 11.17
C LEU A 255 -8.71 -11.11 11.75
N SER A 256 -9.37 -11.98 12.52
CA SER A 256 -10.48 -11.56 13.38
C SER A 256 -9.96 -10.62 14.48
N LYS A 257 -10.87 -9.99 15.24
CA LYS A 257 -10.45 -9.17 16.37
C LYS A 257 -9.66 -10.02 17.38
N GLU A 258 -10.19 -11.18 17.72
CA GLU A 258 -9.68 -12.11 18.73
C GLU A 258 -8.28 -12.63 18.35
N ALA A 259 -8.10 -13.03 17.08
CA ALA A 259 -6.79 -13.44 16.56
C ALA A 259 -5.79 -12.26 16.48
N THR A 260 -6.27 -11.03 16.34
CA THR A 260 -5.42 -9.82 16.40
C THR A 260 -5.00 -9.51 17.83
N GLU A 261 -5.91 -9.58 18.81
CA GLU A 261 -5.61 -9.41 20.24
C GLU A 261 -4.62 -10.49 20.73
N LEU A 262 -4.78 -11.74 20.28
CA LEU A 262 -3.91 -12.87 20.67
C LEU A 262 -2.51 -12.78 20.04
N THR A 263 -2.35 -12.20 18.85
CA THR A 263 -1.03 -12.02 18.21
C THR A 263 -0.33 -10.71 18.60
N PHE A 264 -1.05 -9.73 19.15
CA PHE A 264 -0.50 -8.42 19.52
C PHE A 264 0.73 -8.47 20.45
N PRO A 265 0.79 -9.29 21.52
CA PRO A 265 1.96 -9.35 22.43
C PRO A 265 3.26 -9.85 21.79
N HIS A 266 3.23 -10.27 20.52
CA HIS A 266 4.38 -10.76 19.78
C HIS A 266 4.84 -9.80 18.66
N LEU A 267 4.17 -8.66 18.51
CA LEU A 267 4.50 -7.64 17.51
C LEU A 267 5.58 -6.67 18.00
N PRO A 268 6.35 -6.04 17.09
CA PRO A 268 7.49 -5.20 17.45
C PRO A 268 7.00 -3.75 17.55
N VAL A 269 6.10 -3.51 18.51
CA VAL A 269 5.53 -2.20 18.84
C VAL A 269 6.08 -1.80 20.21
N GLU A 270 6.75 -0.65 20.31
CA GLU A 270 7.27 -0.15 21.58
C GLU A 270 6.11 0.26 22.51
N GLN A 271 5.80 -0.58 23.50
CA GLN A 271 4.67 -0.40 24.41
C GLN A 271 4.98 0.56 25.58
N GLU A 272 5.27 1.84 25.30
CA GLU A 272 5.21 2.86 26.37
C GLU A 272 3.76 2.97 26.89
N GLY A 273 3.50 2.50 28.11
CA GLY A 273 2.22 2.67 28.82
C GLY A 273 1.55 1.39 29.35
N MET A 274 2.01 0.19 28.98
CA MET A 274 1.60 -1.06 29.61
C MET A 274 2.74 -1.63 30.46
N ALA A 275 2.85 -1.14 31.69
CA ALA A 275 3.71 -1.78 32.68
C ALA A 275 3.16 -3.18 32.99
N ALA A 276 3.88 -4.23 32.59
CA ALA A 276 3.77 -5.50 33.28
C ALA A 276 4.16 -5.25 34.76
N PRO A 277 3.43 -5.81 35.75
CA PRO A 277 3.86 -5.70 37.13
C PRO A 277 5.24 -6.35 37.27
N GLU A 278 6.23 -5.58 37.74
CA GLU A 278 7.60 -6.06 37.95
C GLU A 278 7.59 -7.01 39.16
N VAL A 279 7.25 -8.28 38.94
CA VAL A 279 7.25 -9.30 39.98
C VAL A 279 8.70 -9.64 40.35
N LYS A 280 9.24 -8.86 41.28
CA LYS A 280 10.48 -9.15 41.99
C LYS A 280 10.28 -10.36 42.89
N VAL A 281 10.35 -11.55 42.31
CA VAL A 281 10.47 -12.81 43.04
C VAL A 281 11.86 -12.83 43.69
N PRO A 282 11.99 -12.83 45.04
CA PRO A 282 13.26 -13.08 45.69
C PRO A 282 13.69 -14.51 45.41
N ALA A 283 14.98 -14.75 45.16
CA ALA A 283 15.49 -16.08 44.86
C ALA A 283 15.61 -16.95 46.13
N ALA A 284 14.47 -17.45 46.62
CA ALA A 284 14.38 -18.45 47.68
C ALA A 284 13.19 -19.40 47.44
N GLU A 285 13.50 -20.69 47.48
CA GLU A 285 12.61 -21.83 47.83
C GLU A 285 11.31 -22.03 47.02
N ALA A 286 11.24 -23.14 46.28
CA ALA A 286 10.07 -23.54 45.51
C ALA A 286 9.19 -24.53 46.30
N GLN A 287 7.97 -24.13 46.66
CA GLN A 287 6.86 -25.00 47.09
C GLN A 287 5.51 -24.30 46.84
N ASP A 288 4.50 -25.09 46.47
CA ASP A 288 3.08 -24.74 46.20
C ASP A 288 2.75 -23.30 45.77
N SER A 289 2.89 -23.03 44.47
CA SER A 289 2.27 -21.88 43.83
C SER A 289 0.76 -22.06 43.67
N ALA A 290 0.00 -21.74 44.72
CA ALA A 290 -1.45 -21.58 44.62
C ALA A 290 -1.82 -20.64 43.47
N TYR A 291 -2.82 -21.01 42.66
CA TYR A 291 -3.26 -20.25 41.49
C TYR A 291 -3.83 -18.89 41.91
N VAL A 292 -2.98 -17.86 41.89
CA VAL A 292 -3.41 -16.46 41.95
C VAL A 292 -4.04 -16.13 40.60
N PRO A 293 -5.34 -15.78 40.52
CA PRO A 293 -5.94 -15.38 39.26
C PRO A 293 -5.24 -14.11 38.77
N ALA A 294 -4.66 -14.16 37.57
CA ALA A 294 -4.04 -12.98 36.95
C ALA A 294 -5.10 -11.87 36.87
N ALA A 295 -4.85 -10.73 37.54
CA ALA A 295 -5.76 -9.60 37.57
C ALA A 295 -6.14 -9.22 36.13
N ALA A 296 -7.44 -9.27 35.82
CA ALA A 296 -7.93 -9.34 34.45
C ALA A 296 -7.43 -8.17 33.60
N ALA A 297 -6.41 -8.45 32.77
CA ALA A 297 -5.77 -7.45 31.92
C ALA A 297 -6.84 -6.75 31.06
N ALA A 298 -6.88 -5.42 31.13
CA ALA A 298 -7.91 -4.63 30.47
C ALA A 298 -7.91 -4.95 28.97
N LYS A 299 -9.04 -5.50 28.46
CA LYS A 299 -9.12 -6.05 27.11
C LYS A 299 -8.59 -5.05 26.07
N PRO A 300 -7.57 -5.39 25.29
CA PRO A 300 -6.89 -4.43 24.43
C PRO A 300 -7.85 -3.95 23.33
N TYR A 301 -8.07 -2.65 23.23
CA TYR A 301 -9.03 -2.07 22.28
C TYR A 301 -8.45 -2.01 20.85
N ILE A 302 -8.13 -3.17 20.28
CA ILE A 302 -7.54 -3.34 18.96
C ILE A 302 -8.64 -3.78 17.98
N GLY A 303 -8.69 -3.17 16.79
CA GLY A 303 -9.58 -3.63 15.72
C GLY A 303 -9.03 -4.83 14.95
N PRO A 304 -9.88 -5.62 14.26
CA PRO A 304 -9.42 -6.72 13.40
C PRO A 304 -8.36 -6.25 12.40
N ARG A 305 -7.23 -6.95 12.28
CA ARG A 305 -6.21 -6.66 11.26
C ARG A 305 -6.83 -6.80 9.87
N PRO A 306 -6.87 -5.74 9.03
CA PRO A 306 -7.35 -5.86 7.66
C PRO A 306 -6.40 -6.69 6.79
N LYS A 307 -6.88 -7.17 5.63
CA LYS A 307 -5.98 -7.59 4.54
C LYS A 307 -5.24 -6.34 4.05
N ILE A 308 -3.93 -6.42 3.93
CA ILE A 308 -3.09 -5.33 3.42
C ILE A 308 -2.24 -5.87 2.27
N ILE A 309 -2.35 -5.26 1.09
CA ILE A 309 -1.48 -5.56 -0.06
C ILE A 309 -0.10 -4.97 0.26
N THR A 310 0.93 -5.81 0.24
CA THR A 310 2.31 -5.39 0.57
C THR A 310 2.90 -4.60 -0.59
N ARG A 311 4.03 -3.94 -0.36
CA ARG A 311 4.79 -3.28 -1.43
C ARG A 311 5.17 -4.22 -2.57
N LYS A 312 5.53 -5.47 -2.27
CA LYS A 312 5.74 -6.52 -3.31
C LYS A 312 4.44 -6.82 -4.07
N GLY A 313 3.30 -6.84 -3.40
CA GLY A 313 1.99 -7.14 -3.98
C GLY A 313 1.41 -6.08 -4.92
N TRP A 314 1.81 -4.81 -4.80
CA TRP A 314 1.45 -3.77 -5.78
C TRP A 314 2.57 -3.44 -6.80
N GLY A 315 3.72 -4.12 -6.69
CA GLY A 315 4.84 -4.00 -7.64
C GLY A 315 5.76 -2.81 -7.36
N ALA A 316 6.01 -2.47 -6.09
CA ALA A 316 6.96 -1.43 -5.72
C ALA A 316 8.40 -1.79 -6.16
N ASP A 317 9.04 -0.92 -6.94
CA ASP A 317 10.48 -1.03 -7.22
C ASP A 317 11.29 -0.50 -6.02
N GLU A 318 11.68 -1.41 -5.12
CA GLU A 318 12.42 -1.09 -3.89
C GLU A 318 13.82 -0.50 -4.12
N ARG A 319 14.29 -0.42 -5.38
CA ARG A 319 15.54 0.26 -5.76
C ARG A 319 15.39 1.77 -5.85
N LEU A 320 14.15 2.29 -5.93
CA LEU A 320 13.91 3.74 -6.01
C LEU A 320 14.11 4.41 -4.65
N ARG A 321 13.59 3.81 -3.56
CA ARG A 321 13.58 4.40 -2.21
C ARG A 321 14.97 4.44 -1.56
N GLU A 322 15.09 5.28 -0.54
CA GLU A 322 16.18 5.20 0.42
C GLU A 322 16.21 3.86 1.17
N LYS A 323 17.41 3.36 1.44
CA LYS A 323 17.61 2.01 2.01
C LYS A 323 17.10 1.87 3.45
N GLY A 324 17.33 2.88 4.28
CA GLY A 324 17.05 2.86 5.73
C GLY A 324 15.65 3.35 6.11
N PHE A 325 15.00 2.63 7.01
CA PHE A 325 13.69 2.96 7.58
C PHE A 325 13.83 3.94 8.77
N VAL A 326 12.83 4.81 8.97
CA VAL A 326 12.79 5.77 10.09
C VAL A 326 11.49 5.57 10.87
N TYR A 327 11.57 5.63 12.20
CA TYR A 327 10.44 5.40 13.09
C TYR A 327 10.24 6.57 14.07
N THR A 328 9.02 6.72 14.54
CA THR A 328 8.60 7.64 15.62
C THR A 328 8.24 6.81 16.86
N LYS A 329 7.98 7.43 18.02
CA LYS A 329 7.71 6.67 19.25
C LYS A 329 6.39 5.89 19.20
N SER A 330 5.33 6.48 18.65
CA SER A 330 3.99 5.89 18.64
C SER A 330 3.06 6.63 17.67
N ILE A 331 1.96 6.01 17.22
CA ILE A 331 0.96 6.69 16.38
C ILE A 331 -0.17 7.25 17.25
N LYS A 332 -0.24 8.59 17.34
CA LYS A 332 -1.25 9.33 18.12
C LYS A 332 -2.42 9.85 17.27
N THR A 333 -2.23 9.96 15.95
CA THR A 333 -3.18 10.53 14.99
C THR A 333 -3.07 9.81 13.65
N ALA A 334 -4.19 9.52 13.02
CA ALA A 334 -4.26 9.17 11.60
C ALA A 334 -4.72 10.39 10.79
N PHE A 335 -3.84 10.95 9.96
CA PHE A 335 -4.22 11.96 8.97
C PHE A 335 -4.73 11.26 7.71
N VAL A 336 -5.96 11.59 7.32
CA VAL A 336 -6.59 11.11 6.09
C VAL A 336 -6.41 12.16 5.01
N HIS A 337 -5.93 11.67 3.87
CA HIS A 337 -5.58 12.41 2.68
C HIS A 337 -6.45 11.95 1.51
N HIS A 338 -6.54 12.78 0.47
CA HIS A 338 -6.79 12.27 -0.88
C HIS A 338 -5.47 12.26 -1.66
N SER A 339 -5.41 11.61 -2.82
CA SER A 339 -4.21 11.67 -3.67
C SER A 339 -4.23 12.81 -4.68
N ALA A 340 -5.37 13.50 -4.84
CA ALA A 340 -5.67 14.48 -5.89
C ALA A 340 -5.56 13.94 -7.35
N THR A 341 -5.22 12.66 -7.55
CA THR A 341 -4.94 12.02 -8.85
C THR A 341 -6.13 11.86 -9.80
N GLY A 342 -7.31 12.39 -9.48
CA GLY A 342 -8.53 12.11 -10.24
C GLY A 342 -9.07 10.70 -9.99
N ASN A 343 -10.30 10.45 -10.45
CA ASN A 343 -11.10 9.29 -10.06
C ASN A 343 -11.23 8.20 -11.14
N ASN A 344 -10.60 8.39 -12.31
CA ASN A 344 -10.92 7.66 -13.54
C ASN A 344 -10.24 6.27 -13.67
N TYR A 345 -9.20 5.99 -12.87
CA TYR A 345 -8.54 4.68 -12.80
C TYR A 345 -9.53 3.54 -12.45
N THR A 346 -9.31 2.31 -12.94
CA THR A 346 -10.10 1.12 -12.53
C THR A 346 -9.50 0.45 -11.29
N CYS A 347 -10.25 -0.39 -10.55
CA CYS A 347 -9.69 -1.15 -9.41
C CYS A 347 -8.41 -1.93 -9.78
N ARG A 348 -8.35 -2.45 -11.02
CA ARG A 348 -7.19 -3.20 -11.54
C ARG A 348 -5.96 -2.30 -11.72
N GLN A 349 -6.14 -1.05 -12.09
CA GLN A 349 -5.07 -0.06 -12.24
C GLN A 349 -4.63 0.57 -10.91
N ALA A 350 -5.29 0.31 -9.77
CA ALA A 350 -4.91 0.91 -8.49
C ALA A 350 -3.43 0.64 -8.08
N PRO A 351 -2.87 -0.58 -8.24
CA PRO A 351 -1.43 -0.81 -8.08
C PRO A 351 -0.57 0.07 -8.98
N SER A 352 -1.00 0.32 -10.21
CA SER A 352 -0.32 1.13 -11.23
C SER A 352 -0.37 2.61 -10.86
N VAL A 353 -1.49 3.09 -10.33
CA VAL A 353 -1.60 4.42 -9.68
C VAL A 353 -0.58 4.54 -8.53
N LEU A 354 -0.47 3.52 -7.65
CA LEU A 354 0.56 3.51 -6.59
C LEU A 354 1.99 3.58 -7.17
N ARG A 355 2.31 2.75 -8.18
CA ARG A 355 3.64 2.76 -8.83
C ARG A 355 3.99 4.12 -9.41
N SER A 356 3.05 4.79 -10.08
CA SER A 356 3.28 6.13 -10.63
C SER A 356 3.44 7.19 -9.55
N ILE A 357 2.57 7.23 -8.52
CA ILE A 357 2.72 8.18 -7.39
C ILE A 357 4.07 7.94 -6.69
N TYR A 358 4.42 6.70 -6.38
CA TYR A 358 5.70 6.33 -5.74
C TYR A 358 6.89 6.81 -6.57
N ARG A 359 6.86 6.57 -7.89
CA ARG A 359 7.88 7.02 -8.82
C ARG A 359 7.97 8.54 -8.88
N TYR A 360 6.85 9.26 -8.95
CA TYR A 360 6.81 10.72 -8.95
C TYR A 360 7.42 11.30 -7.66
N HIS A 361 6.94 10.88 -6.49
CA HIS A 361 7.47 11.31 -5.19
C HIS A 361 8.99 11.15 -5.11
N VAL A 362 9.53 10.01 -5.55
CA VAL A 362 10.96 9.68 -5.37
C VAL A 362 11.86 10.20 -6.48
N LYS A 363 11.42 10.16 -7.74
CA LYS A 363 12.25 10.49 -8.92
C LYS A 363 12.03 11.91 -9.44
N SER A 364 10.90 12.53 -9.13
CA SER A 364 10.52 13.87 -9.58
C SER A 364 10.57 14.88 -8.42
N SER A 365 9.83 14.64 -7.33
CA SER A 365 9.81 15.51 -6.14
C SER A 365 11.03 15.32 -5.20
N GLY A 366 11.81 14.25 -5.39
CA GLY A 366 13.04 14.00 -4.62
C GLY A 366 12.82 13.49 -3.18
N TRP A 367 11.67 12.88 -2.86
CA TRP A 367 11.36 12.33 -1.53
C TRP A 367 11.97 10.93 -1.33
N ARG A 368 12.10 10.46 -0.08
CA ARG A 368 12.85 9.22 0.21
C ARG A 368 12.10 7.93 -0.12
N ASP A 369 10.77 7.99 -0.16
CA ASP A 369 9.86 6.88 -0.43
C ASP A 369 8.45 7.46 -0.74
N PHE A 370 7.45 6.61 -0.94
CA PHE A 370 6.04 7.00 -0.90
C PHE A 370 5.72 7.72 0.43
N GLY A 371 5.15 8.93 0.37
CA GLY A 371 5.06 9.80 1.57
C GLY A 371 4.05 9.36 2.63
N TYR A 372 3.03 8.60 2.24
CA TYR A 372 1.96 8.11 3.11
C TYR A 372 2.29 6.73 3.66
N ASN A 373 1.93 6.43 4.91
CA ASN A 373 2.13 5.09 5.48
C ASN A 373 1.25 4.03 4.82
N PHE A 374 0.06 4.43 4.34
CA PHE A 374 -0.89 3.56 3.67
C PHE A 374 -1.58 4.27 2.50
N ALA A 375 -2.04 3.49 1.53
CA ALA A 375 -3.02 3.95 0.54
C ALA A 375 -4.31 3.10 0.60
N VAL A 376 -5.42 3.67 0.14
CA VAL A 376 -6.74 3.04 0.06
C VAL A 376 -7.36 3.36 -1.28
N ASP A 377 -7.72 2.35 -2.08
CA ASP A 377 -8.38 2.58 -3.38
C ASP A 377 -9.89 2.83 -3.24
N LYS A 378 -10.52 3.24 -4.36
CA LYS A 378 -11.97 3.43 -4.45
C LYS A 378 -12.79 2.15 -4.25
N CYS A 379 -12.14 0.98 -4.21
CA CYS A 379 -12.73 -0.35 -4.14
C CYS A 379 -12.58 -0.98 -2.73
N GLY A 380 -11.88 -0.30 -1.81
CA GLY A 380 -11.70 -0.71 -0.42
C GLY A 380 -10.45 -1.57 -0.14
N ASN A 381 -9.56 -1.72 -1.13
CA ASN A 381 -8.25 -2.33 -0.92
C ASN A 381 -7.36 -1.41 -0.09
N ILE A 382 -6.57 -1.99 0.82
CA ILE A 382 -5.60 -1.28 1.66
C ILE A 382 -4.21 -1.72 1.24
N TYR A 383 -3.32 -0.75 1.02
CA TYR A 383 -1.96 -0.96 0.56
C TYR A 383 -0.95 -0.45 1.59
N GLU A 384 0.13 -1.20 1.80
CA GLU A 384 1.34 -0.71 2.46
C GLU A 384 1.97 0.40 1.60
N GLY A 385 2.03 1.61 2.13
CA GLY A 385 2.67 2.75 1.48
C GLY A 385 4.16 2.79 1.79
N ARG A 386 4.55 3.67 2.72
CA ARG A 386 5.94 3.86 3.14
C ARG A 386 6.54 2.61 3.80
N ALA A 387 7.73 2.22 3.36
CA ALA A 387 8.46 1.05 3.83
C ALA A 387 8.97 1.21 5.28
N GLY A 388 9.00 0.09 6.01
CA GLY A 388 9.37 0.03 7.43
C GLY A 388 8.48 -0.92 8.25
N GLY A 389 7.37 -1.37 7.66
CA GLY A 389 6.53 -2.44 8.16
C GLY A 389 5.23 -1.95 8.80
N VAL A 390 4.10 -2.49 8.37
CA VAL A 390 2.76 -1.94 8.62
C VAL A 390 2.37 -1.88 10.11
N ALA A 391 2.93 -2.74 10.96
CA ALA A 391 2.71 -2.70 12.40
C ALA A 391 3.49 -1.57 13.11
N LYS A 392 4.63 -1.12 12.57
CA LYS A 392 5.54 -0.18 13.25
C LYS A 392 5.16 1.30 13.07
N PRO A 393 5.57 2.20 13.98
CA PRO A 393 5.31 3.65 13.88
C PRO A 393 6.26 4.36 12.88
N VAL A 394 6.25 3.95 11.61
CA VAL A 394 7.09 4.52 10.53
C VAL A 394 6.83 6.04 10.38
N LEU A 395 7.89 6.85 10.34
CA LEU A 395 7.81 8.29 10.12
C LEU A 395 7.24 8.59 8.73
N GLY A 396 6.20 9.41 8.62
CA GLY A 396 5.62 9.83 7.35
C GLY A 396 6.35 10.98 6.64
N ALA A 397 5.90 11.31 5.44
CA ALA A 397 6.21 12.54 4.69
C ALA A 397 4.95 13.05 3.97
N HIS A 398 3.85 13.13 4.72
CA HIS A 398 2.48 13.36 4.23
C HIS A 398 1.80 14.59 4.85
N THR A 399 2.27 15.11 5.99
CA THR A 399 1.66 16.26 6.66
C THR A 399 2.77 17.09 7.28
N LEU A 400 3.22 18.11 6.55
CA LEU A 400 4.35 18.93 6.95
C LEU A 400 4.11 19.55 8.33
N GLY A 401 5.07 19.35 9.23
CA GLY A 401 4.99 19.75 10.63
C GLY A 401 4.28 18.77 11.56
N PHE A 402 3.65 17.70 11.07
CA PHE A 402 2.96 16.70 11.90
C PHE A 402 3.23 15.24 11.51
N ASN A 403 4.21 14.98 10.64
CA ASN A 403 4.69 13.64 10.30
C ASN A 403 5.13 12.84 11.53
N THR A 404 5.67 13.52 12.55
CA THR A 404 6.17 12.90 13.79
C THR A 404 5.03 12.43 14.73
N ASN A 405 5.03 11.14 15.08
CA ASN A 405 4.01 10.45 15.89
C ASN A 405 2.59 10.41 15.28
N SER A 406 2.48 10.47 13.96
CA SER A 406 1.23 10.28 13.22
C SER A 406 1.41 9.30 12.05
N MET A 407 0.32 8.96 11.37
CA MET A 407 0.38 8.24 10.09
C MET A 407 -0.51 8.88 9.03
N GLY A 408 -0.09 8.81 7.78
CA GLY A 408 -0.84 9.26 6.61
C GLY A 408 -1.54 8.11 5.89
N ILE A 409 -2.81 8.31 5.55
CA ILE A 409 -3.59 7.40 4.70
C ILE A 409 -4.07 8.17 3.47
N ALA A 410 -3.50 7.87 2.30
CA ALA A 410 -3.97 8.41 1.02
C ALA A 410 -5.16 7.62 0.47
N VAL A 411 -6.34 8.24 0.40
CA VAL A 411 -7.47 7.67 -0.35
C VAL A 411 -7.32 8.08 -1.82
N LEU A 412 -7.18 7.10 -2.71
CA LEU A 412 -6.86 7.34 -4.12
C LEU A 412 -8.05 7.95 -4.86
N GLY A 413 -7.92 9.21 -5.26
CA GLY A 413 -8.94 10.00 -5.93
C GLY A 413 -8.90 11.48 -5.57
N THR A 414 -9.88 12.22 -6.07
CA THR A 414 -10.09 13.65 -5.77
C THR A 414 -11.51 13.83 -5.24
N PHE A 415 -11.64 14.27 -3.97
CA PHE A 415 -12.90 14.25 -3.23
C PHE A 415 -13.37 15.63 -2.75
N SER A 416 -12.94 16.71 -3.41
CA SER A 416 -13.44 18.06 -3.13
C SER A 416 -14.91 18.21 -3.56
N LYS A 417 -15.23 17.73 -4.77
CA LYS A 417 -16.60 17.75 -5.33
C LYS A 417 -17.24 16.34 -5.36
N SER A 418 -16.47 15.30 -5.71
CA SER A 418 -16.91 13.90 -5.84
C SER A 418 -17.10 13.19 -4.50
N THR A 419 -18.18 12.41 -4.36
CA THR A 419 -18.46 11.62 -3.14
C THR A 419 -17.50 10.43 -3.02
N PRO A 420 -16.83 10.22 -1.87
CA PRO A 420 -15.97 9.05 -1.68
C PRO A 420 -16.80 7.75 -1.59
N PRO A 421 -16.33 6.64 -2.18
CA PRO A 421 -17.00 5.34 -2.08
C PRO A 421 -17.12 4.83 -0.64
N ALA A 422 -18.22 4.16 -0.33
CA ALA A 422 -18.43 3.55 0.98
C ALA A 422 -17.36 2.50 1.32
N ALA A 423 -16.84 1.78 0.31
CA ALA A 423 -15.75 0.81 0.46
C ALA A 423 -14.46 1.47 0.97
N ALA A 424 -14.04 2.59 0.37
CA ALA A 424 -12.88 3.36 0.80
C ALA A 424 -13.02 3.90 2.23
N VAL A 425 -14.18 4.48 2.58
CA VAL A 425 -14.45 4.95 3.96
C VAL A 425 -14.44 3.80 4.97
N THR A 426 -14.97 2.64 4.58
CA THR A 426 -14.94 1.41 5.40
C THR A 426 -13.51 0.88 5.59
N ALA A 427 -12.69 0.94 4.54
CA ALA A 427 -11.28 0.55 4.59
C ALA A 427 -10.47 1.45 5.53
N VAL A 428 -10.64 2.78 5.43
CA VAL A 428 -10.05 3.75 6.38
C VAL A 428 -10.51 3.45 7.82
N ALA A 429 -11.78 3.15 8.04
CA ALA A 429 -12.29 2.79 9.37
C ALA A 429 -11.69 1.48 9.92
N ARG A 430 -11.51 0.45 9.10
CA ARG A 430 -10.86 -0.83 9.49
C ARG A 430 -9.37 -0.65 9.77
N LEU A 431 -8.65 0.02 8.88
CA LEU A 431 -7.22 0.31 9.01
C LEU A 431 -6.93 1.10 10.28
N THR A 432 -7.67 2.19 10.52
CA THR A 432 -7.50 2.99 11.75
C THR A 432 -7.88 2.23 13.00
N ALA A 433 -8.92 1.38 12.98
CA ALA A 433 -9.32 0.60 14.16
C ALA A 433 -8.22 -0.33 14.64
N TRP A 434 -7.62 -1.07 13.69
CA TRP A 434 -6.44 -1.91 13.93
C TRP A 434 -5.25 -1.06 14.38
N LYS A 435 -4.80 -0.13 13.52
CA LYS A 435 -3.51 0.54 13.67
C LYS A 435 -3.47 1.52 14.84
N LEU A 436 -4.51 2.32 15.08
CA LEU A 436 -4.61 3.14 16.30
C LEU A 436 -4.75 2.25 17.55
N GLY A 437 -5.37 1.08 17.40
CA GLY A 437 -5.51 0.08 18.45
C GLY A 437 -4.17 -0.46 18.96
N LEU A 438 -3.22 -0.75 18.04
CA LEU A 438 -1.84 -1.15 18.39
C LEU A 438 -1.12 -0.15 19.30
N HIS A 439 -1.53 1.12 19.26
CA HIS A 439 -0.97 2.21 20.06
C HIS A 439 -1.94 2.68 21.18
N GLY A 440 -2.97 1.88 21.50
CA GLY A 440 -3.96 2.14 22.57
C GLY A 440 -4.99 3.26 22.28
N VAL A 441 -4.86 3.95 21.15
CA VAL A 441 -5.62 5.16 20.82
C VAL A 441 -7.09 4.83 20.49
N ASN A 442 -8.00 5.64 21.04
CA ASN A 442 -9.43 5.60 20.78
C ASN A 442 -9.78 6.46 19.53
N PRO A 443 -10.33 5.90 18.45
CA PRO A 443 -10.68 6.64 17.23
C PRO A 443 -11.71 7.76 17.41
N LYS A 444 -12.56 7.69 18.45
CA LYS A 444 -13.48 8.79 18.83
C LYS A 444 -12.82 9.86 19.72
N GLY A 445 -11.58 9.64 20.17
CA GLY A 445 -10.86 10.54 21.07
C GLY A 445 -10.05 11.63 20.35
N THR A 446 -9.33 12.41 21.15
CA THR A 446 -8.37 13.42 20.68
C THR A 446 -6.99 13.16 21.26
N SER A 447 -5.94 13.60 20.57
CA SER A 447 -4.55 13.53 21.01
C SER A 447 -3.83 14.86 20.79
N TYR A 448 -2.65 15.03 21.41
CA TYR A 448 -1.79 16.19 21.18
C TYR A 448 -0.56 15.80 20.37
N LEU A 449 -0.27 16.58 19.33
CA LEU A 449 1.01 16.59 18.62
C LEU A 449 1.71 17.95 18.84
N VAL A 450 3.00 18.00 18.54
CA VAL A 450 3.80 19.22 18.52
C VAL A 450 4.11 19.52 17.06
N SER A 451 3.84 20.74 16.60
CA SER A 451 4.16 21.14 15.23
C SER A 451 5.66 21.28 15.02
N GLY A 452 6.18 20.69 13.95
CA GLY A 452 7.51 21.01 13.38
C GLY A 452 7.54 22.36 12.66
N GLY A 453 6.39 22.97 12.38
CA GLY A 453 6.22 24.16 11.56
C GLY A 453 5.43 23.87 10.28
N GLY A 454 4.70 24.88 9.80
CA GLY A 454 3.86 24.84 8.60
C GLY A 454 3.02 26.13 8.51
N ASN A 455 2.24 26.29 7.43
CA ASN A 455 1.48 27.53 7.20
C ASN A 455 0.39 27.80 8.27
N LEU A 456 -0.23 26.75 8.81
CA LEU A 456 -1.32 26.85 9.80
C LEU A 456 -0.82 26.92 11.25
N TYR A 457 0.34 26.32 11.56
CA TYR A 457 0.86 26.22 12.92
C TYR A 457 2.37 26.44 13.00
N LYS A 458 2.78 27.42 13.83
CA LYS A 458 4.19 27.70 14.12
C LYS A 458 4.85 26.52 14.85
N LYS A 459 6.12 26.28 14.53
CA LYS A 459 7.00 25.27 15.16
C LYS A 459 6.94 25.34 16.70
N GLY A 460 6.93 24.19 17.35
CA GLY A 460 6.79 24.04 18.80
C GLY A 460 5.34 24.16 19.32
N LYS A 461 4.37 24.59 18.51
CA LYS A 461 2.96 24.68 18.95
C LYS A 461 2.41 23.28 19.25
N LYS A 462 1.93 23.09 20.49
CA LYS A 462 1.07 21.94 20.86
C LYS A 462 -0.32 22.15 20.25
N VAL A 463 -0.77 21.21 19.42
CA VAL A 463 -2.07 21.22 18.74
C VAL A 463 -2.84 19.96 19.09
N ARG A 464 -4.16 20.08 19.29
CA ARG A 464 -5.06 18.97 19.63
C ARG A 464 -5.81 18.50 18.39
N PHE A 465 -5.57 17.26 17.98
CA PHE A 465 -6.22 16.62 16.84
C PHE A 465 -7.27 15.62 17.28
N ASN A 466 -8.24 15.34 16.40
CA ASN A 466 -9.01 14.10 16.48
C ASN A 466 -8.09 12.91 16.18
N ALA A 467 -8.30 11.76 16.81
CA ALA A 467 -7.48 10.56 16.57
C ALA A 467 -7.52 10.06 15.10
N ILE A 468 -8.59 10.38 14.37
CA ILE A 468 -8.60 10.43 12.90
C ILE A 468 -8.90 11.87 12.49
N ALA A 469 -7.98 12.51 11.79
CA ALA A 469 -8.00 13.90 11.34
C ALA A 469 -7.95 13.98 9.80
N GLY A 470 -8.32 15.12 9.22
CA GLY A 470 -8.02 15.44 7.81
C GLY A 470 -6.69 16.18 7.72
N HIS A 471 -6.04 16.18 6.55
CA HIS A 471 -4.83 16.99 6.33
C HIS A 471 -5.08 18.47 6.65
N ARG A 472 -6.20 19.02 6.18
CA ARG A 472 -6.70 20.37 6.50
C ARG A 472 -6.86 20.72 7.99
N ASP A 473 -6.81 19.73 8.89
CA ASP A 473 -6.80 19.99 10.34
C ASP A 473 -5.41 20.45 10.82
N GLY A 474 -4.33 20.07 10.13
CA GLY A 474 -2.92 20.30 10.50
C GLY A 474 -2.16 21.28 9.61
N PHE A 475 -2.61 21.48 8.37
CA PHE A 475 -2.03 22.40 7.40
C PHE A 475 -3.17 23.10 6.63
N ALA A 476 -2.98 24.30 6.10
CA ALA A 476 -4.00 24.92 5.26
C ALA A 476 -3.89 24.37 3.83
N THR A 477 -4.84 23.51 3.47
CA THR A 477 -4.95 22.76 2.19
C THR A 477 -6.41 22.36 1.93
N GLU A 478 -6.77 22.12 0.67
CA GLU A 478 -8.01 21.43 0.28
C GLU A 478 -8.04 19.97 0.80
N CYS A 479 -6.91 19.28 0.92
CA CYS A 479 -6.81 17.87 1.26
C CYS A 479 -7.51 17.51 2.61
N PRO A 480 -8.33 16.43 2.72
CA PRO A 480 -8.62 15.37 1.74
C PRO A 480 -9.80 15.67 0.81
N GLY A 481 -10.13 16.94 0.58
CA GLY A 481 -11.33 17.37 -0.14
C GLY A 481 -12.60 17.31 0.72
N ALA A 482 -13.50 18.26 0.51
CA ALA A 482 -14.66 18.49 1.37
C ALA A 482 -15.58 17.26 1.56
N ARG A 483 -15.79 16.43 0.53
CA ARG A 483 -16.68 15.25 0.63
C ARG A 483 -16.09 14.12 1.46
N LEU A 484 -14.77 13.91 1.40
CA LEU A 484 -14.08 12.90 2.22
C LEU A 484 -13.84 13.40 3.65
N TYR A 485 -13.49 14.69 3.81
CA TYR A 485 -13.43 15.32 5.13
C TYR A 485 -14.77 15.18 5.90
N GLY A 486 -15.89 15.40 5.21
CA GLY A 486 -17.25 15.19 5.76
C GLY A 486 -17.58 13.74 6.17
N LYS A 487 -16.78 12.73 5.79
CA LYS A 487 -16.96 11.33 6.23
C LYS A 487 -16.08 10.93 7.42
N LEU A 488 -15.16 11.79 7.87
CA LEU A 488 -14.24 11.44 8.97
C LEU A 488 -14.98 11.20 10.30
N GLY A 489 -16.11 11.89 10.56
CA GLY A 489 -16.97 11.58 11.69
C GLY A 489 -17.51 10.14 11.66
N THR A 490 -17.99 9.69 10.50
CA THR A 490 -18.41 8.30 10.28
C THR A 490 -17.25 7.32 10.45
N ALA A 491 -16.07 7.64 9.91
CA ALA A 491 -14.87 6.82 10.07
C ALA A 491 -14.48 6.65 11.55
N ARG A 492 -14.49 7.73 12.35
CA ARG A 492 -14.21 7.69 13.81
C ARG A 492 -15.18 6.78 14.57
N VAL A 493 -16.48 6.85 14.29
CA VAL A 493 -17.50 6.00 14.93
C VAL A 493 -17.33 4.53 14.52
N SER A 494 -17.22 4.24 13.22
CA SER A 494 -17.04 2.87 12.72
C SER A 494 -15.73 2.25 13.20
N SER A 495 -14.65 3.03 13.25
CA SER A 495 -13.33 2.61 13.72
C SER A 495 -13.34 2.23 15.21
N ALA A 496 -13.97 3.07 16.05
CA ALA A 496 -14.15 2.73 17.46
C ALA A 496 -15.05 1.48 17.67
N LYS A 497 -16.11 1.32 16.86
CA LYS A 497 -16.94 0.10 16.88
C LYS A 497 -16.13 -1.15 16.51
N TYR A 498 -15.22 -1.06 15.53
CA TYR A 498 -14.32 -2.17 15.18
C TYR A 498 -13.31 -2.49 16.30
N GLN A 499 -12.86 -1.51 17.09
CA GLN A 499 -12.08 -1.77 18.32
C GLN A 499 -12.91 -2.42 19.45
N GLY A 500 -14.25 -2.51 19.30
CA GLY A 500 -15.16 -2.96 20.36
C GLY A 500 -15.50 -1.88 21.39
N ARG A 501 -15.19 -0.60 21.11
CA ARG A 501 -15.63 0.54 21.93
C ARG A 501 -17.06 0.91 21.54
N ARG A 502 -17.94 1.07 22.53
CA ARG A 502 -19.28 1.66 22.36
C ARG A 502 -19.14 3.16 22.14
#